data_AF-A0A5B7BEH4-F1
#
_entry.id   AF-A0A5B7BEH4-F1
#
_cell.length_a   1.000
_cell.length_b   1.000
_cell.length_c   1.000
_cell.angle_alpha   90.00
_cell.angle_beta   90.00
_cell.angle_gamma   90.00
#
_symmetry.space_group_name_H-M   'P 1'
#
loop_
_entity.id
_entity.type
_entity.pdbx_description
1 polymer ?
#
loop_
_entity_poly.entity_id
_entity_poly.type
_entity_poly.pdbx_seq_one_letter_code
_entity_poly.pdbx_strand_id
1 'polypeptide(L)'
;MDYIRYGGHFLIGIRGPREDAVGIRKEIIEFCENKYGSRLDNSKVEIEHITRGIQFLDHIICRRVIHPTLRYTATGGKIVSEKGVGTLLSVTASLQQCIRQFRQLEFVKGDRDPEPLPCTPMLYSSQAHTNSQMNKFLETMADWYRYADNRKKIVGFCAYVIRSSLAKLYAARYRLKSRAKVYKIASRDLSRPLRESSNNSAPEYSDLLRMGLVDAIESVQFSHMSLIPSCDYTPFPRNWVPDHERVLREYIRLQDPKFFCELHRSVKRQ
;
A
#
# COMPACT_ATOMS: atom_id res chain seq x y z
N MET A 1 9.15 -22.86 14.22
CA MET A 1 7.91 -22.52 13.49
C MET A 1 7.62 -21.07 13.82
N ASP A 2 7.45 -20.24 12.81
CA ASP A 2 7.20 -18.81 12.98
C ASP A 2 5.75 -18.52 12.56
N TYR A 3 5.00 -17.72 13.32
CA TYR A 3 3.58 -17.44 13.07
C TYR A 3 3.32 -15.94 13.10
N ILE A 4 2.64 -15.42 12.09
CA ILE A 4 2.20 -14.02 12.01
C ILE A 4 0.74 -13.99 11.60
N ARG A 5 -0.05 -13.13 12.26
CA ARG A 5 -1.46 -12.89 11.94
C ARG A 5 -1.69 -11.40 11.75
N TYR A 6 -2.51 -11.05 10.76
CA TYR A 6 -3.03 -9.72 10.54
C TYR A 6 -4.52 -9.81 10.21
N GLY A 7 -5.38 -9.49 11.18
CA GLY A 7 -6.83 -9.65 11.06
C GLY A 7 -7.23 -11.09 10.77
N GLY A 8 -7.88 -11.32 9.62
CA GLY A 8 -8.25 -12.64 9.14
C GLY A 8 -7.15 -13.37 8.34
N HIS A 9 -6.06 -12.70 8.00
CA HIS A 9 -4.94 -13.28 7.26
C HIS A 9 -3.86 -13.77 8.23
N PHE A 10 -3.26 -14.91 7.93
CA PHE A 10 -2.14 -15.44 8.71
C PHE A 10 -1.10 -16.08 7.79
N LEU A 11 0.13 -16.12 8.28
CA LEU A 11 1.29 -16.71 7.60
C LEU A 11 2.03 -17.60 8.60
N ILE A 12 2.37 -18.81 8.16
CA ILE A 12 3.09 -19.79 8.97
C ILE A 12 4.40 -20.15 8.27
N GLY A 13 5.51 -19.82 8.90
CA GLY A 13 6.84 -20.21 8.49
C GLY A 13 7.22 -21.58 9.06
N ILE A 14 7.32 -22.57 8.17
CA ILE A 14 7.72 -23.94 8.51
C ILE A 14 9.12 -24.19 7.94
N ARG A 15 10.04 -24.65 8.80
CA ARG A 15 11.38 -25.10 8.41
C ARG A 15 11.34 -26.63 8.41
N GLY A 16 11.29 -27.25 7.23
CA GLY A 16 11.14 -28.69 7.12
C GLY A 16 10.64 -29.13 5.74
N PRO A 17 10.40 -30.44 5.57
CA PRO A 17 9.80 -30.99 4.37
C PRO A 17 8.37 -30.48 4.15
N ARG A 18 7.86 -30.65 2.92
CA ARG A 18 6.48 -30.29 2.57
C ARG A 18 5.45 -31.14 3.33
N GLU A 19 5.81 -32.34 3.75
CA GLU A 19 4.95 -33.26 4.50
C GLU A 19 4.48 -32.66 5.83
N ASP A 20 5.40 -32.04 6.60
CA ASP A 20 5.08 -31.34 7.84
C ASP A 20 4.09 -30.20 7.59
N ALA A 21 4.26 -29.45 6.50
CA ALA A 21 3.34 -28.38 6.13
C ALA A 21 1.95 -28.90 5.75
N VAL A 22 1.87 -30.07 5.12
CA VAL A 22 0.60 -30.74 4.83
C VAL A 22 -0.07 -31.24 6.10
N GLY A 23 0.70 -31.77 7.06
CA GLY A 23 0.21 -32.17 8.38
C GLY A 23 -0.41 -30.98 9.14
N ILE A 24 0.35 -29.90 9.30
CA ILE A 24 -0.11 -28.67 9.96
C ILE A 24 -1.35 -28.10 9.28
N ARG A 25 -1.41 -28.12 7.95
CA ARG A 25 -2.61 -27.66 7.23
C ARG A 25 -3.86 -28.48 7.58
N LYS A 26 -3.73 -29.81 7.69
CA LYS A 26 -4.85 -30.68 8.10
C LYS A 26 -5.32 -30.35 9.52
N GLU A 27 -4.39 -30.21 10.45
CA GLU A 27 -4.68 -29.85 11.84
C GLU A 27 -5.41 -28.49 11.93
N ILE A 28 -5.00 -27.49 11.13
CA ILE A 28 -5.66 -26.19 11.09
C ILE A 28 -7.09 -26.29 10.56
N ILE A 29 -7.30 -27.05 9.48
CA ILE A 29 -8.64 -27.25 8.90
C ILE A 29 -9.55 -27.93 9.91
N GLU A 30 -9.08 -29.00 10.54
CA GLU A 30 -9.82 -29.74 11.58
C GLU A 30 -10.11 -28.87 12.80
N PHE A 31 -9.14 -28.10 13.29
CA PHE A 31 -9.33 -27.15 14.38
C PHE A 31 -10.41 -26.11 14.04
N CYS A 32 -10.40 -25.57 12.83
CA CYS A 32 -11.38 -24.57 12.40
C CYS A 32 -12.79 -25.15 12.25
N GLU A 33 -12.91 -26.38 11.76
CA GLU A 33 -14.19 -27.09 11.68
C GLU A 33 -14.73 -27.41 13.08
N ASN A 34 -13.90 -27.97 13.96
CA ASN A 34 -14.31 -28.39 15.30
C ASN A 34 -14.64 -27.22 16.23
N LYS A 35 -13.82 -26.15 16.20
CA LYS A 35 -13.96 -25.04 17.16
C LYS A 35 -14.90 -23.94 16.68
N TYR A 36 -14.91 -23.65 15.37
CA TYR A 36 -15.65 -22.53 14.80
C TYR A 36 -16.77 -22.97 13.86
N GLY A 37 -16.94 -24.27 13.60
CA GLY A 37 -17.91 -24.78 12.62
C GLY A 37 -17.63 -24.32 11.20
N SER A 38 -16.41 -23.85 10.91
CA SER A 38 -16.05 -23.24 9.63
C SER A 38 -15.24 -24.20 8.79
N ARG A 39 -15.81 -24.67 7.69
CA ARG A 39 -15.10 -25.51 6.71
C ARG A 39 -14.16 -24.65 5.87
N LEU A 40 -12.87 -24.74 6.18
CA LEU A 40 -11.82 -24.18 5.34
C LEU A 40 -11.51 -25.13 4.19
N ASP A 41 -11.54 -24.61 2.97
CA ASP A 41 -11.10 -25.36 1.79
C ASP A 41 -9.56 -25.32 1.67
N ASN A 42 -8.99 -26.35 1.05
CA ASN A 42 -7.56 -26.45 0.77
C ASN A 42 -7.04 -25.28 -0.09
N SER A 43 -7.90 -24.70 -0.94
CA SER A 43 -7.58 -23.52 -1.74
C SER A 43 -7.35 -22.25 -0.90
N LYS A 44 -7.93 -22.17 0.31
CA LYS A 44 -7.77 -21.02 1.20
C LYS A 44 -6.47 -21.07 2.01
N VAL A 45 -5.86 -22.25 2.13
CA VAL A 45 -4.61 -22.48 2.88
C VAL A 45 -3.58 -23.08 1.93
N GLU A 46 -3.04 -22.21 1.07
CA GLU A 46 -2.03 -22.58 0.07
C GLU A 46 -0.67 -22.88 0.74
N ILE A 47 0.01 -23.92 0.24
CA ILE A 47 1.36 -24.29 0.67
C ILE A 47 2.32 -24.03 -0.48
N GLU A 48 3.09 -22.95 -0.36
CA GLU A 48 4.10 -22.57 -1.34
C GLU A 48 5.50 -22.51 -0.75
N HIS A 49 6.49 -22.84 -1.59
CA HIS A 49 7.89 -22.70 -1.22
C HIS A 49 8.33 -21.24 -1.40
N ILE A 50 9.13 -20.72 -0.47
CA ILE A 50 9.54 -19.30 -0.44
C ILE A 50 10.24 -18.82 -1.73
N THR A 51 10.80 -19.71 -2.55
CA THR A 51 11.41 -19.34 -3.85
C THR A 51 10.39 -19.03 -4.93
N ARG A 52 9.16 -19.58 -4.86
CA ARG A 52 8.09 -19.30 -5.82
C ARG A 52 7.42 -17.95 -5.56
N GLY A 53 7.50 -17.47 -4.33
CA GLY A 53 6.83 -16.27 -3.87
C GLY A 53 5.52 -16.62 -3.21
N ILE A 54 5.35 -16.14 -1.99
CA ILE A 54 4.16 -16.34 -1.17
C ILE A 54 3.41 -15.02 -1.14
N GLN A 55 2.16 -15.03 -1.61
CA GLN A 55 1.31 -13.85 -1.49
C GLN A 55 0.81 -13.72 -0.06
N PHE A 56 1.06 -12.58 0.56
CA PHE A 56 0.51 -12.22 1.87
C PHE A 56 0.02 -10.77 1.81
N LEU A 57 -1.28 -10.58 2.04
CA LEU A 57 -1.98 -9.31 1.78
C LEU A 57 -1.77 -8.90 0.30
N ASP A 58 -1.22 -7.71 0.06
CA ASP A 58 -0.89 -7.21 -1.28
C ASP A 58 0.59 -7.33 -1.64
N HIS A 59 1.35 -8.09 -0.85
CA HIS A 59 2.79 -8.29 -1.02
C HIS A 59 3.10 -9.73 -1.41
N ILE A 60 4.18 -9.91 -2.15
CA ILE A 60 4.75 -11.20 -2.52
C ILE A 60 6.10 -11.29 -1.82
N ILE A 61 6.20 -12.24 -0.88
CA ILE A 61 7.39 -12.52 -0.10
C ILE A 61 8.13 -13.65 -0.80
N CYS A 62 9.37 -13.41 -1.22
CA CYS A 62 10.16 -14.41 -1.94
C CYS A 62 11.62 -14.41 -1.51
N ARG A 63 12.27 -15.59 -1.57
CA ARG A 63 13.71 -15.71 -1.46
C ARG A 63 14.31 -15.62 -2.85
N ARG A 64 14.97 -14.51 -3.16
CA ARG A 64 15.67 -14.29 -4.43
C ARG A 64 17.11 -14.74 -4.34
N VAL A 65 17.59 -15.38 -5.40
CA VAL A 65 19.01 -15.64 -5.62
C VAL A 65 19.57 -14.46 -6.40
N ILE A 66 20.55 -13.77 -5.82
CA ILE A 66 21.27 -12.66 -6.42
C ILE A 66 22.69 -13.08 -6.79
N HIS A 67 23.23 -12.51 -7.85
CA HIS A 67 24.58 -12.79 -8.32
C HIS A 67 25.42 -11.52 -8.25
N PRO A 68 25.77 -11.02 -7.04
CA PRO A 68 26.52 -9.80 -6.90
C PRO A 68 27.93 -9.96 -7.49
N THR A 69 28.40 -8.91 -8.16
CA THR A 69 29.79 -8.81 -8.57
C THR A 69 30.56 -8.10 -7.46
N LEU A 70 31.38 -8.85 -6.75
CA LEU A 70 32.25 -8.34 -5.69
C LEU A 70 33.53 -7.79 -6.33
N ARG A 71 33.86 -6.54 -6.03
CA ARG A 71 35.12 -5.92 -6.45
C ARG A 71 35.95 -5.64 -5.21
N TYR A 72 37.12 -6.24 -5.13
CA TYR A 72 38.05 -6.04 -4.02
C TYR A 72 39.50 -5.98 -4.53
N THR A 73 40.34 -5.30 -3.77
CA THR A 73 41.78 -5.22 -4.06
C THR A 73 42.45 -6.45 -3.46
N ALA A 74 43.01 -7.31 -4.32
CA ALA A 74 43.78 -8.46 -3.88
C ALA A 74 45.18 -8.04 -3.41
N THR A 75 45.84 -8.95 -2.69
CA THR A 75 47.23 -8.79 -2.24
C THR A 75 48.13 -8.51 -3.45
N GLY A 76 48.84 -7.38 -3.44
CA GLY A 76 49.64 -6.89 -4.59
C GLY A 76 48.98 -5.81 -5.45
N GLY A 77 47.84 -5.22 -5.02
CA GLY A 77 47.25 -4.03 -5.66
C GLY A 77 46.42 -4.30 -6.91
N LYS A 78 46.21 -5.58 -7.25
CA LYS A 78 45.37 -5.98 -8.39
C LYS A 78 43.89 -5.92 -8.01
N ILE A 79 43.09 -5.18 -8.77
CA ILE A 79 41.63 -5.17 -8.61
C ILE A 79 41.08 -6.48 -9.18
N VAL A 80 40.45 -7.28 -8.32
CA VAL A 80 39.80 -8.54 -8.69
C VAL A 80 38.28 -8.35 -8.66
N SER A 81 37.62 -8.90 -9.68
CA SER A 81 36.17 -8.89 -9.79
C SER A 81 35.69 -10.34 -9.78
N GLU A 82 34.93 -10.71 -8.75
CA GLU A 82 34.45 -12.07 -8.54
C GLU A 82 32.91 -12.09 -8.53
N LYS A 83 32.31 -13.11 -9.14
CA LYS A 83 30.86 -13.30 -9.10
C LYS A 83 30.50 -14.19 -7.92
N GLY A 84 29.82 -13.62 -6.93
CA GLY A 84 29.25 -14.38 -5.82
C GLY A 84 27.83 -14.85 -6.11
N VAL A 85 27.35 -15.80 -5.30
CA VAL A 85 25.93 -16.16 -5.22
C VAL A 85 25.44 -15.82 -3.82
N GLY A 86 24.43 -14.96 -3.73
CA GLY A 86 23.79 -14.59 -2.46
C GLY A 86 22.31 -14.90 -2.50
N THR A 87 21.71 -15.08 -1.32
CA THR A 87 20.24 -15.17 -1.19
C THR A 87 19.72 -13.99 -0.39
N LEU A 88 18.72 -13.30 -0.93
CA LEU A 88 18.07 -12.16 -0.29
C LEU A 88 16.59 -12.47 -0.10
N LEU A 89 16.04 -12.13 1.08
CA LEU A 89 14.59 -12.06 1.24
C LEU A 89 14.10 -10.77 0.57
N SER A 90 13.16 -10.91 -0.36
CA SER A 90 12.58 -9.81 -1.14
C SER A 90 11.09 -9.75 -0.89
N VAL A 91 10.59 -8.53 -0.68
CA VAL A 91 9.17 -8.24 -0.53
C VAL A 91 8.79 -7.34 -1.69
N THR A 92 7.84 -7.78 -2.52
CA THR A 92 7.45 -7.05 -3.74
C THR A 92 5.94 -6.83 -3.72
N ALA A 93 5.48 -5.62 -4.02
CA ALA A 93 4.06 -5.33 -4.15
C ALA A 93 3.48 -6.01 -5.40
N SER A 94 2.30 -6.61 -5.24
CA SER A 94 1.57 -7.25 -6.34
C SER A 94 0.78 -6.21 -7.15
N LEU A 95 1.24 -5.90 -8.36
CA LEU A 95 0.55 -4.97 -9.26
C LEU A 95 -0.85 -5.48 -9.66
N GLN A 96 -1.00 -6.78 -9.88
CA GLN A 96 -2.30 -7.36 -10.23
C GLN A 96 -3.32 -7.19 -9.12
N GLN A 97 -2.89 -7.38 -7.87
CA GLN A 97 -3.74 -7.16 -6.71
C GLN A 97 -4.10 -5.68 -6.56
N CYS A 98 -3.13 -4.78 -6.74
CA CYS A 98 -3.39 -3.34 -6.76
C CYS A 98 -4.42 -2.95 -7.84
N ILE A 99 -4.31 -3.48 -9.06
CA ILE A 99 -5.29 -3.25 -10.13
C ILE A 99 -6.69 -3.75 -9.71
N ARG A 100 -6.78 -4.94 -9.11
CA ARG A 100 -8.05 -5.48 -8.59
C ARG A 100 -8.69 -4.57 -7.54
N GLN A 101 -7.89 -4.05 -6.60
CA GLN A 101 -8.37 -3.12 -5.57
C GLN A 101 -8.85 -1.80 -6.20
N PHE A 102 -8.07 -1.22 -7.12
CA PHE A 102 -8.46 0.01 -7.83
C PHE A 102 -9.71 -0.17 -8.69
N ARG A 103 -9.94 -1.37 -9.22
CA ARG A 103 -11.17 -1.73 -9.94
C ARG A 103 -12.38 -1.79 -9.01
N GLN A 104 -12.22 -2.35 -7.81
CA GLN A 104 -13.28 -2.35 -6.78
C GLN A 104 -13.65 -0.93 -6.33
N LEU A 105 -12.68 -0.02 -6.33
CA LEU A 105 -12.86 1.40 -6.05
C LEU A 105 -13.30 2.21 -7.29
N GLU A 106 -13.61 1.56 -8.41
CA GLU A 106 -14.04 2.18 -9.67
C GLU A 106 -13.05 3.22 -10.26
N PHE A 107 -11.76 3.15 -9.90
CA PHE A 107 -10.72 4.00 -10.47
C PHE A 107 -10.16 3.50 -11.79
N VAL A 108 -10.35 2.21 -12.11
CA VAL A 108 -9.76 1.55 -13.27
C VAL A 108 -10.76 0.62 -13.95
N LYS A 109 -10.71 0.57 -15.29
CA LYS A 109 -11.37 -0.44 -16.11
C LYS A 109 -10.33 -1.34 -16.79
N GLY A 110 -10.57 -2.65 -16.77
CA GLY A 110 -9.72 -3.65 -17.43
C GLY A 110 -8.56 -4.14 -16.56
N ASP A 111 -8.14 -5.39 -16.79
CA ASP A 111 -7.11 -6.06 -15.97
C ASP A 111 -5.71 -6.02 -16.61
N ARG A 112 -5.62 -6.20 -17.95
CA ARG A 112 -4.34 -6.22 -18.68
C ARG A 112 -3.87 -4.83 -19.09
N ASP A 113 -4.82 -3.98 -19.48
CA ASP A 113 -4.57 -2.58 -19.81
C ASP A 113 -5.50 -1.71 -18.95
N PRO A 114 -5.06 -1.36 -17.73
CA PRO A 114 -5.89 -0.66 -16.76
C PRO A 114 -6.12 0.80 -17.21
N GLU A 115 -7.29 1.09 -17.75
CA GLU A 115 -7.68 2.44 -18.13
C GLU A 115 -8.23 3.21 -16.91
N PRO A 116 -7.64 4.37 -16.54
CA PRO A 116 -8.15 5.17 -15.42
C PRO A 116 -9.55 5.72 -15.70
N LEU A 117 -10.49 5.57 -14.77
CA LEU A 117 -11.86 6.09 -14.84
C LEU A 117 -11.96 7.45 -14.14
N PRO A 118 -12.89 8.35 -14.52
CA PRO A 118 -13.10 9.59 -13.79
C PRO A 118 -13.50 9.32 -12.34
N CYS A 119 -12.96 10.08 -11.39
CA CYS A 119 -13.36 10.00 -9.97
C CYS A 119 -14.73 10.69 -9.76
N THR A 120 -15.79 10.08 -10.27
CA THR A 120 -17.16 10.63 -10.25
C THR A 120 -17.69 10.96 -8.85
N PRO A 121 -17.35 10.25 -7.76
CA PRO A 121 -17.84 10.62 -6.42
C PRO A 121 -17.41 12.03 -5.99
N MET A 122 -16.32 12.56 -6.55
CA MET A 122 -15.80 13.90 -6.23
C MET A 122 -16.24 14.99 -7.22
N LEU A 123 -17.23 14.72 -8.08
CA LEU A 123 -17.65 15.66 -9.13
C LEU A 123 -18.05 17.04 -8.60
N TYR A 124 -18.66 17.10 -7.41
CA TYR A 124 -19.15 18.33 -6.80
C TYR A 124 -18.15 18.99 -5.85
N SER A 125 -17.06 18.32 -5.48
CA SER A 125 -16.01 18.85 -4.60
C SER A 125 -15.12 19.89 -5.30
N SER A 126 -14.57 20.85 -4.54
CA SER A 126 -13.64 21.86 -5.07
C SER A 126 -12.34 21.22 -5.56
N GLN A 127 -11.59 21.90 -6.43
CA GLN A 127 -10.29 21.39 -6.91
C GLN A 127 -9.31 21.18 -5.74
N ALA A 128 -9.20 22.15 -4.83
CA ALA A 128 -8.36 22.07 -3.64
C ALA A 128 -8.73 20.88 -2.75
N HIS A 129 -10.02 20.72 -2.44
CA HIS A 129 -10.49 19.60 -1.61
C HIS A 129 -10.22 18.25 -2.29
N THR A 130 -10.51 18.14 -3.58
CA THR A 130 -10.28 16.92 -4.35
C THR A 130 -8.79 16.53 -4.40
N ASN A 131 -7.90 17.49 -4.65
CA ASN A 131 -6.47 17.23 -4.63
C ASN A 131 -5.99 16.80 -3.24
N SER A 132 -6.42 17.49 -2.17
CA SER A 132 -6.02 17.16 -0.80
C SER A 132 -6.49 15.76 -0.38
N GLN A 133 -7.73 15.37 -0.69
CA GLN A 133 -8.23 14.03 -0.40
C GLN A 133 -7.47 12.95 -1.16
N MET A 134 -7.19 13.18 -2.45
CA MET A 134 -6.43 12.22 -3.25
C MET A 134 -4.96 12.15 -2.85
N ASN A 135 -4.37 13.23 -2.34
CA ASN A 135 -3.03 13.21 -1.76
C ASN A 135 -2.97 12.31 -0.52
N LYS A 136 -3.93 12.43 0.41
CA LYS A 136 -4.01 11.53 1.57
C LYS A 136 -4.14 10.06 1.16
N PHE A 137 -4.91 9.79 0.11
CA PHE A 137 -5.03 8.45 -0.45
C PHE A 137 -3.67 7.97 -1.01
N LEU A 138 -2.97 8.79 -1.79
CA LEU A 138 -1.66 8.45 -2.33
C LEU A 138 -0.59 8.25 -1.26
N GLU A 139 -0.58 9.08 -0.21
CA GLU A 139 0.27 8.91 0.97
C GLU A 139 0.01 7.56 1.63
N THR A 140 -1.26 7.21 1.85
CA THR A 140 -1.66 5.91 2.39
C THR A 140 -1.15 4.75 1.52
N MET A 141 -1.25 4.87 0.19
CA MET A 141 -0.71 3.86 -0.74
C MET A 141 0.82 3.78 -0.67
N ALA A 142 1.49 4.91 -0.52
CA ALA A 142 2.94 4.97 -0.39
C ALA A 142 3.43 4.34 0.91
N ASP A 143 2.70 4.51 2.00
CA ASP A 143 2.97 3.91 3.30
C ASP A 143 2.65 2.41 3.34
N TRP A 144 1.55 2.00 2.71
CA TRP A 144 1.18 0.59 2.59
C TRP A 144 2.27 -0.24 1.90
N TYR A 145 2.89 0.33 0.85
CA TYR A 145 3.98 -0.31 0.11
C TYR A 145 5.39 0.11 0.55
N ARG A 146 5.54 0.62 1.79
CA ARG A 146 6.82 1.13 2.32
C ARG A 146 7.98 0.14 2.20
N TYR A 147 7.71 -1.14 2.47
CA TYR A 147 8.72 -2.22 2.49
C TYR A 147 8.84 -2.98 1.16
N ALA A 148 8.16 -2.52 0.11
CA ALA A 148 8.18 -3.19 -1.18
C ALA A 148 9.42 -2.76 -2.01
N ASP A 149 10.20 -3.72 -2.49
CA ASP A 149 11.37 -3.48 -3.36
C ASP A 149 10.99 -2.68 -4.63
N ASN A 150 9.78 -2.90 -5.14
CA ASN A 150 9.22 -2.20 -6.29
C ASN A 150 8.33 -1.00 -5.91
N ARG A 151 8.49 -0.41 -4.71
CA ARG A 151 7.69 0.73 -4.21
C ARG A 151 7.51 1.85 -5.24
N LYS A 152 8.61 2.26 -5.89
CA LYS A 152 8.58 3.32 -6.93
C LYS A 152 7.65 2.97 -8.09
N LYS A 153 7.64 1.71 -8.52
CA LYS A 153 6.80 1.25 -9.63
C LYS A 153 5.32 1.22 -9.23
N ILE A 154 5.00 0.68 -8.05
CA ILE A 154 3.60 0.51 -7.62
C ILE A 154 2.96 1.85 -7.23
N VAL A 155 3.67 2.69 -6.48
CA VAL A 155 3.19 4.03 -6.11
C VAL A 155 3.11 4.93 -7.34
N GLY A 156 4.06 4.81 -8.27
CA GLY A 156 4.01 5.52 -9.54
C GLY A 156 2.79 5.14 -10.39
N PHE A 157 2.41 3.86 -10.38
CA PHE A 157 1.16 3.40 -10.98
C PHE A 157 -0.07 4.01 -10.28
N CYS A 158 -0.14 3.99 -8.95
CA CYS A 158 -1.23 4.58 -8.19
C CYS A 158 -1.38 6.09 -8.51
N ALA A 159 -0.27 6.83 -8.48
CA ALA A 159 -0.23 8.25 -8.81
C ALA A 159 -0.65 8.53 -10.25
N TYR A 160 -0.23 7.69 -11.21
CA TYR A 160 -0.68 7.79 -12.60
C TYR A 160 -2.20 7.61 -12.74
N VAL A 161 -2.76 6.58 -12.10
CA VAL A 161 -4.19 6.31 -12.14
C VAL A 161 -4.96 7.48 -11.55
N ILE A 162 -4.65 7.88 -10.31
CA ILE A 162 -5.34 8.96 -9.60
C ILE A 162 -5.27 10.28 -10.38
N ARG A 163 -4.08 10.70 -10.82
CA ARG A 163 -3.91 11.93 -11.60
C ARG A 163 -4.65 11.89 -12.95
N SER A 164 -4.75 10.71 -13.58
CA SER A 164 -5.53 10.55 -14.81
C SER A 164 -7.04 10.57 -14.54
N SER A 165 -7.48 9.94 -13.46
CA SER A 165 -8.87 9.96 -12.98
C SER A 165 -9.34 11.37 -12.64
N LEU A 166 -8.50 12.14 -11.94
CA LEU A 166 -8.75 13.56 -11.64
C LEU A 166 -8.78 14.41 -12.90
N ALA A 167 -7.87 14.20 -13.85
CA ALA A 167 -7.91 14.93 -15.11
C ALA A 167 -9.20 14.64 -15.91
N LYS A 168 -9.71 13.40 -15.90
CA LYS A 168 -11.02 13.08 -16.52
C LYS A 168 -12.18 13.74 -15.76
N LEU A 169 -12.15 13.72 -14.42
CA LEU A 169 -13.14 14.38 -13.57
C LEU A 169 -13.21 15.89 -13.86
N TYR A 170 -12.06 16.55 -13.85
CA TYR A 170 -11.94 17.98 -14.10
C TYR A 170 -12.31 18.36 -15.53
N ALA A 171 -12.01 17.51 -16.50
CA ALA A 171 -12.47 17.70 -17.86
C ALA A 171 -14.01 17.79 -17.92
N ALA A 172 -14.70 16.86 -17.27
CA ALA A 172 -16.16 16.89 -17.17
C ALA A 172 -16.68 18.11 -16.40
N ARG A 173 -16.15 18.36 -15.19
CA ARG A 173 -16.60 19.45 -14.30
C ARG A 173 -16.47 20.83 -14.92
N TYR A 174 -15.32 21.13 -15.53
CA TYR A 174 -15.01 22.43 -16.10
C TYR A 174 -15.35 22.52 -17.60
N ARG A 175 -16.10 21.55 -18.14
CA ARG A 175 -16.50 21.48 -19.56
C ARG A 175 -15.29 21.56 -20.51
N LEU A 176 -14.16 20.99 -20.10
CA LEU A 176 -12.96 20.88 -20.91
C LEU A 176 -13.03 19.59 -21.73
N LYS A 177 -12.81 19.70 -23.05
CA LYS A 177 -13.02 18.59 -24.00
C LYS A 177 -12.08 17.39 -23.80
N SER A 178 -10.95 17.55 -23.11
CA SER A 178 -9.95 16.49 -22.97
C SER A 178 -9.06 16.66 -21.73
N ARG A 179 -8.47 15.54 -21.28
CA ARG A 179 -7.42 15.51 -20.24
C ARG A 179 -6.22 16.41 -20.59
N ALA A 180 -5.85 16.45 -21.87
CA ALA A 180 -4.75 17.27 -22.34
C ALA A 180 -5.01 18.77 -22.11
N LYS A 181 -6.25 19.23 -22.30
CA LYS A 181 -6.64 20.62 -22.00
C LYS A 181 -6.55 20.91 -20.50
N VAL A 182 -6.93 19.95 -19.66
CA VAL A 182 -6.78 20.07 -18.20
C VAL A 182 -5.31 20.26 -17.84
N TYR A 183 -4.40 19.39 -18.30
CA TYR A 183 -2.97 19.51 -17.99
C TYR A 183 -2.32 20.78 -18.55
N LYS A 184 -2.84 21.32 -19.65
CA LYS A 184 -2.37 22.60 -20.20
C LYS A 184 -2.68 23.77 -19.27
N ILE A 185 -3.86 23.77 -18.63
CA ILE A 185 -4.32 24.84 -17.73
C ILE A 185 -3.78 24.60 -16.31
N ALA A 186 -4.06 23.42 -15.75
CA ALA A 186 -3.80 23.08 -14.34
C ALA A 186 -2.36 22.64 -14.04
N SER A 187 -1.47 22.62 -15.04
CA SER A 187 -0.18 21.91 -15.00
C SER A 187 -0.33 20.38 -14.92
N ARG A 188 0.77 19.66 -15.09
CA ARG A 188 0.80 18.17 -15.08
C ARG A 188 0.42 17.60 -13.72
N ASP A 189 0.73 18.32 -12.65
CA ASP A 189 0.47 17.99 -11.25
C ASP A 189 -0.89 18.54 -10.74
N LEU A 190 -1.68 19.17 -11.60
CA LEU A 190 -3.03 19.68 -11.28
C LEU A 190 -3.07 20.74 -10.17
N SER A 191 -1.96 21.45 -9.93
CA SER A 191 -1.82 22.48 -8.89
C SER A 191 -2.39 23.84 -9.29
N ARG A 192 -2.50 24.15 -10.58
CA ARG A 192 -3.02 25.45 -11.03
C ARG A 192 -4.56 25.44 -11.10
N PRO A 193 -5.22 26.56 -10.75
CA PRO A 193 -6.67 26.64 -10.80
C PRO A 193 -7.20 26.46 -12.23
N LEU A 194 -8.22 25.61 -12.37
CA LEU A 194 -8.85 25.31 -13.67
C LEU A 194 -9.88 26.33 -14.14
N ARG A 195 -10.21 27.30 -13.29
CA ARG A 195 -11.17 28.35 -13.62
C ARG A 195 -10.44 29.41 -14.44
N GLU A 196 -10.67 29.42 -15.76
CA GLU A 196 -10.40 30.59 -16.58
C GLU A 196 -11.50 31.62 -16.28
N SER A 197 -11.11 32.83 -15.87
CA SER A 197 -12.04 33.97 -15.76
C SER A 197 -12.54 34.32 -17.16
N SER A 198 -13.62 33.69 -17.61
CA SER A 198 -14.26 34.09 -18.88
C SER A 198 -14.81 35.52 -18.81
N ASN A 199 -14.99 36.06 -17.59
CA ASN A 199 -15.32 37.44 -17.32
C ASN A 199 -14.18 38.10 -16.53
N ASN A 200 -13.61 39.19 -17.05
CA ASN A 200 -12.65 40.06 -16.35
C ASN A 200 -13.18 40.69 -15.05
N SER A 201 -14.46 40.50 -14.72
CA SER A 201 -15.11 41.04 -13.52
C SER A 201 -15.09 40.08 -12.32
N ALA A 202 -14.70 38.82 -12.51
CA ALA A 202 -14.60 37.86 -11.40
C ALA A 202 -13.21 37.94 -10.77
N PRO A 203 -13.10 38.04 -9.42
CA PRO A 203 -11.80 38.08 -8.74
C PRO A 203 -10.98 36.83 -9.05
N GLU A 204 -9.66 37.00 -9.16
CA GLU A 204 -8.76 35.87 -9.40
C GLU A 204 -8.77 34.90 -8.22
N TYR A 205 -8.41 33.64 -8.47
CA TYR A 205 -8.31 32.63 -7.42
C TYR A 205 -7.31 33.04 -6.32
N SER A 206 -6.23 33.72 -6.71
CA SER A 206 -5.22 34.34 -5.83
C SER A 206 -5.85 35.35 -4.85
N ASP A 207 -6.76 36.19 -5.34
CA ASP A 207 -7.44 37.19 -4.51
C ASP A 207 -8.44 36.53 -3.55
N LEU A 208 -9.23 35.57 -4.04
CA LEU A 208 -10.13 34.78 -3.19
C LEU A 208 -9.38 34.01 -2.10
N LEU A 209 -8.19 33.50 -2.41
CA LEU A 209 -7.32 32.81 -1.46
C LEU A 209 -6.81 33.78 -0.38
N ARG A 210 -6.38 34.99 -0.77
CA ARG A 210 -5.97 36.04 0.19
C ARG A 210 -7.12 36.49 1.10
N MET A 211 -8.35 36.47 0.60
CA MET A 211 -9.56 36.79 1.36
C MET A 211 -10.05 35.62 2.25
N GLY A 212 -9.42 34.43 2.18
CA GLY A 212 -9.83 33.25 2.94
C GLY A 212 -11.13 32.61 2.45
N LEU A 213 -11.55 32.91 1.22
CA LEU A 213 -12.80 32.40 0.63
C LEU A 213 -12.63 31.06 -0.09
N VAL A 214 -11.39 30.69 -0.43
CA VAL A 214 -11.04 29.42 -1.08
C VAL A 214 -9.76 28.85 -0.49
N ASP A 215 -9.63 27.52 -0.52
CA ASP A 215 -8.43 26.81 -0.03
C ASP A 215 -7.29 26.85 -1.06
N ALA A 216 -6.05 26.70 -0.59
CA ALA A 216 -4.90 26.52 -1.47
C ALA A 216 -5.02 25.19 -2.26
N ILE A 217 -4.73 25.24 -3.56
CA ILE A 217 -4.73 24.05 -4.41
C ILE A 217 -3.37 23.38 -4.28
N GLU A 218 -3.32 22.30 -3.50
CA GLU A 218 -2.13 21.45 -3.42
C GLU A 218 -1.88 20.72 -4.75
N SER A 219 -0.61 20.54 -5.10
CA SER A 219 -0.22 19.66 -6.21
C SER A 219 -0.54 18.22 -5.88
N VAL A 220 -1.01 17.45 -6.86
CA VAL A 220 -1.16 16.00 -6.71
C VAL A 220 0.23 15.37 -6.58
N GLN A 221 0.44 14.64 -5.49
CA GLN A 221 1.73 14.06 -5.14
C GLN A 221 2.24 13.00 -6.14
N PHE A 222 3.54 12.72 -6.06
CA PHE A 222 4.22 11.68 -6.85
C PHE A 222 4.10 11.87 -8.37
N SER A 223 4.13 13.12 -8.83
CA SER A 223 4.14 13.49 -10.25
C SER A 223 5.34 12.89 -11.00
N HIS A 224 6.47 12.71 -10.31
CA HIS A 224 7.70 12.09 -10.80
C HIS A 224 8.17 10.97 -9.90
N MET A 225 8.85 9.97 -10.48
CA MET A 225 9.36 8.80 -9.76
C MET A 225 10.46 9.14 -8.73
N SER A 226 11.08 10.32 -8.84
CA SER A 226 12.04 10.86 -7.85
C SER A 226 11.38 11.32 -6.56
N LEU A 227 10.12 11.77 -6.62
CA LEU A 227 9.36 12.22 -5.45
C LEU A 227 8.82 11.04 -4.63
N ILE A 228 8.81 9.83 -5.22
CA ILE A 228 8.36 8.64 -4.53
C ILE A 228 9.47 8.14 -3.60
N PRO A 229 9.20 7.99 -2.29
CA PRO A 229 10.17 7.48 -1.34
C PRO A 229 10.70 6.09 -1.76
N SER A 230 11.97 5.81 -1.43
CA SER A 230 12.56 4.50 -1.69
C SER A 230 11.96 3.41 -0.81
N CYS A 231 12.23 2.14 -1.16
CA CYS A 231 11.96 1.02 -0.28
C CYS A 231 12.68 1.23 1.06
N ASP A 232 11.98 0.95 2.14
CA ASP A 232 12.56 0.94 3.47
C ASP A 232 13.12 -0.44 3.80
N TYR A 233 14.42 -0.49 4.12
CA TYR A 233 15.14 -1.70 4.49
C TYR A 233 15.42 -1.78 6.00
N THR A 234 14.81 -0.89 6.80
CA THR A 234 14.94 -0.95 8.26
C THR A 234 14.44 -2.31 8.77
N PRO A 235 15.24 -3.00 9.61
CA PRO A 235 14.87 -4.32 10.09
C PRO A 235 13.65 -4.21 11.01
N PHE A 236 12.67 -5.09 10.81
CA PHE A 236 11.51 -5.17 11.69
C PHE A 236 11.93 -5.54 13.12
N PRO A 237 11.26 -5.00 14.16
CA PRO A 237 11.49 -5.42 15.52
C PRO A 237 11.15 -6.92 15.67
N ARG A 238 12.02 -7.68 16.34
CA ARG A 238 11.92 -9.16 16.43
C ARG A 238 10.60 -9.66 17.04
N ASN A 239 9.99 -8.86 17.92
CA ASN A 239 8.73 -9.18 18.60
C ASN A 239 7.60 -8.25 18.18
N TRP A 240 7.62 -7.78 16.93
CA TRP A 240 6.55 -6.94 16.43
C TRP A 240 5.22 -7.69 16.45
N VAL A 241 4.20 -7.03 17.00
CA VAL A 241 2.83 -7.52 17.02
C VAL A 241 1.96 -6.38 16.48
N PRO A 242 1.03 -6.66 15.54
CA PRO A 242 0.10 -5.64 15.07
C PRO A 242 -0.71 -5.04 16.23
N ASP A 243 -1.03 -3.75 16.16
CA ASP A 243 -1.74 -3.09 17.27
C ASP A 243 -3.11 -3.70 17.56
N HIS A 244 -3.87 -4.10 16.53
CA HIS A 244 -5.14 -4.79 16.73
C HIS A 244 -4.98 -6.12 17.48
N GLU A 245 -3.88 -6.85 17.23
CA GLU A 245 -3.58 -8.12 17.91
C GLU A 245 -3.16 -7.88 19.37
N ARG A 246 -2.49 -6.75 19.66
CA ARG A 246 -2.21 -6.33 21.05
C ARG A 246 -3.51 -6.10 21.82
N VAL A 247 -4.47 -5.38 21.23
CA VAL A 247 -5.78 -5.12 21.83
C VAL A 247 -6.55 -6.42 22.08
N LEU A 248 -6.54 -7.36 21.13
CA LEU A 248 -7.19 -8.66 21.32
C LEU A 248 -6.56 -9.47 22.47
N ARG A 249 -5.23 -9.45 22.59
CA ARG A 249 -4.53 -10.13 23.69
C ARG A 249 -4.86 -9.49 25.04
N GLU A 250 -4.96 -8.16 25.10
CA GLU A 250 -5.41 -7.45 26.29
C GLU A 250 -6.84 -7.84 26.66
N TYR A 251 -7.76 -7.86 25.69
CA TYR A 251 -9.13 -8.30 25.92
C TYR A 251 -9.22 -9.74 26.46
N ILE A 252 -8.44 -10.67 25.89
CA ILE A 252 -8.39 -12.06 26.38
C ILE A 252 -7.90 -12.11 27.82
N ARG A 253 -6.89 -11.30 28.20
CA ARG A 253 -6.40 -11.22 29.59
C ARG A 253 -7.46 -10.69 30.55
N LEU A 254 -8.30 -9.76 30.11
CA LEU A 254 -9.41 -9.23 30.92
C LEU A 254 -10.52 -10.26 31.17
N GLN A 255 -10.57 -11.36 30.41
CA GLN A 255 -11.50 -12.46 30.70
C GLN A 255 -11.09 -13.26 31.94
N ASP A 256 -9.83 -13.17 32.39
CA ASP A 256 -9.40 -13.75 33.67
C ASP A 256 -9.93 -12.89 34.83
N PRO A 257 -10.84 -13.43 35.67
CA PRO A 257 -11.43 -12.67 36.77
C PRO A 257 -10.38 -12.11 37.75
N LYS A 258 -9.26 -12.83 37.96
CA LYS A 258 -8.20 -12.40 38.88
C LYS A 258 -7.50 -11.15 38.36
N PHE A 259 -7.03 -11.21 37.12
CA PHE A 259 -6.35 -10.09 36.46
C PHE A 259 -7.27 -8.87 36.34
N PHE A 260 -8.54 -9.08 35.98
CA PHE A 260 -9.53 -8.01 35.91
C PHE A 260 -9.72 -7.30 37.26
N CYS A 261 -9.86 -8.06 38.35
CA CYS A 261 -10.03 -7.50 39.69
C CYS A 261 -8.81 -6.71 40.16
N GLU A 262 -7.59 -7.18 39.86
CA GLU A 262 -6.34 -6.48 40.16
C GLU A 262 -6.22 -5.16 39.39
N LEU A 263 -6.49 -5.19 38.08
CA LEU A 263 -6.47 -4.00 37.23
C LEU A 263 -7.53 -2.98 37.65
N HIS A 264 -8.74 -3.43 37.97
CA HIS A 264 -9.81 -2.55 38.44
C HIS A 264 -9.46 -1.91 39.80
N ARG A 265 -8.75 -2.63 40.68
CA ARG A 265 -8.21 -2.06 41.94
C ARG A 265 -7.11 -1.04 41.71
N SER A 266 -6.25 -1.22 40.70
CA SER A 266 -5.20 -0.23 40.39
C SER A 266 -5.77 1.04 39.78
N VAL A 267 -6.78 0.94 38.90
CA VAL A 267 -7.44 2.10 38.29
C VAL A 267 -8.21 2.91 39.34
N LYS A 268 -8.87 2.25 40.31
CA LYS A 268 -9.58 2.94 41.41
C LYS A 268 -8.68 3.63 42.44
N ARG A 269 -7.37 3.39 42.40
CA ARG A 269 -6.38 3.99 43.31
C ARG A 269 -5.67 5.22 42.71
N GLN A 270 -5.95 5.55 41.45
CA GLN A 270 -5.58 6.81 40.80
C GLN A 270 -6.78 7.74 40.80
#